data_AF-A0A1G0H2E7-F1
#
_entry.id   AF-A0A1G0H2E7-F1
#
_cell.length_a   1.000
_cell.length_b   1.000
_cell.length_c   1.000
_cell.angle_alpha   90.00
_cell.angle_beta   90.00
_cell.angle_gamma   90.00
#
_symmetry.space_group_name_H-M   'P 1'
#
loop_
_entity.id
_entity.type
_entity.pdbx_description
1 polymer ?
#
loop_
_entity_poly.entity_id
_entity_poly.type
_entity_poly.pdbx_seq_one_letter_code
_entity_poly.pdbx_strand_id
1 'polypeptide(L)'
;MHYVTNYESYDDDNLNVPYQLVYAQSSEHVRDQYEDRMKSTNKDSPYKRYGKDKFITVRVISVNKLNDNTVDVKFEKTLHDRATNTEQVAQKEAIIKWEFSTAETSQKMLDRDPLGFKVTYYQTSQVSLET
;
A
#
# COMPACT_ATOMS: atom_id res chain seq x y z
N MET A 1 -1.38 10.96 -0.42
CA MET A 1 -0.42 9.84 -0.32
C MET A 1 -1.01 8.59 -0.97
N HIS A 2 -1.08 8.56 -2.31
CA HIS A 2 -1.78 7.49 -3.05
C HIS A 2 -1.13 6.10 -2.90
N TYR A 3 0.18 6.07 -2.69
CA TYR A 3 0.93 4.83 -2.52
C TYR A 3 0.42 3.99 -1.33
N VAL A 4 0.27 4.60 -0.14
CA VAL A 4 -0.26 3.90 1.06
C VAL A 4 -1.66 3.36 0.80
N THR A 5 -2.54 4.17 0.21
CA THR A 5 -3.89 3.74 -0.13
C THR A 5 -3.86 2.51 -1.04
N ASN A 6 -3.06 2.52 -2.11
CA ASN A 6 -2.98 1.38 -3.03
C ASN A 6 -2.33 0.15 -2.39
N TYR A 7 -1.27 0.34 -1.59
CA TYR A 7 -0.56 -0.75 -0.93
C TYR A 7 -1.44 -1.45 0.13
N GLU A 8 -2.21 -0.68 0.90
CA GLU A 8 -2.93 -1.17 2.07
C GLU A 8 -4.37 -1.63 1.77
N SER A 9 -4.96 -1.15 0.67
CA SER A 9 -6.31 -1.52 0.25
C SER A 9 -6.34 -2.94 -0.33
N TYR A 10 -7.53 -3.53 -0.32
CA TYR A 10 -7.78 -4.82 -0.95
C TYR A 10 -9.24 -4.87 -1.39
N ASP A 11 -9.48 -5.19 -2.65
CA ASP A 11 -10.81 -5.52 -3.16
C ASP A 11 -10.62 -6.48 -4.32
N ASP A 12 -11.21 -7.68 -4.25
CA ASP A 12 -11.05 -8.70 -5.28
C ASP A 12 -11.56 -8.21 -6.65
N ASP A 13 -12.60 -7.37 -6.65
CA ASP A 13 -13.19 -6.80 -7.86
C ASP A 13 -12.29 -5.74 -8.52
N ASN A 14 -11.37 -5.12 -7.76
CA ASN A 14 -10.57 -3.97 -8.22
C ASN A 14 -9.11 -4.01 -7.72
N LEU A 15 -8.46 -5.16 -7.85
CA LEU A 15 -7.09 -5.31 -7.37
C LEU A 15 -6.01 -4.97 -8.41
N ASN A 16 -6.35 -5.09 -9.70
CA ASN A 16 -5.38 -4.94 -10.79
C ASN A 16 -4.75 -3.55 -10.83
N VAL A 17 -5.54 -2.48 -10.70
CA VAL A 17 -5.04 -1.10 -10.80
C VAL A 17 -4.16 -0.74 -9.59
N PRO A 18 -4.61 -0.92 -8.32
CA PRO A 18 -3.74 -0.70 -7.16
C PRO A 18 -2.45 -1.52 -7.22
N TYR A 19 -2.54 -2.80 -7.60
CA TYR A 19 -1.37 -3.68 -7.73
C TYR A 19 -0.35 -3.12 -8.74
N GLN A 20 -0.79 -2.76 -9.95
CA GLN A 20 0.10 -2.22 -10.98
C GLN A 20 0.74 -0.90 -10.56
N LEU A 21 0.02 -0.04 -9.86
CA LEU A 21 0.56 1.23 -9.35
C LEU A 21 1.61 0.99 -8.26
N VAL A 22 1.34 0.12 -7.29
CA VAL A 22 2.31 -0.24 -6.25
C VAL A 22 3.55 -0.86 -6.88
N TYR A 23 3.38 -1.81 -7.81
CA TYR A 23 4.48 -2.44 -8.52
C TYR A 23 5.34 -1.40 -9.26
N ALA A 24 4.71 -0.48 -9.99
CA ALA A 24 5.40 0.55 -10.75
C ALA A 24 6.13 1.55 -9.83
N GLN A 25 5.55 1.90 -8.69
CA GLN A 25 6.10 2.90 -7.75
C GLN A 25 7.04 2.29 -6.70
N SER A 26 7.32 0.99 -6.74
CA SER A 26 8.22 0.33 -5.80
C SER A 26 9.61 0.13 -6.39
N SER A 27 10.64 0.23 -5.56
CA SER A 27 11.94 -0.37 -5.87
C SER A 27 11.81 -1.89 -5.95
N GLU A 28 12.79 -2.58 -6.54
CA GLU A 28 12.80 -4.05 -6.64
C GLU A 28 12.57 -4.73 -5.29
N HIS A 29 13.25 -4.27 -4.25
CA HIS A 29 13.09 -4.84 -2.91
C HIS A 29 11.68 -4.67 -2.33
N VAL A 30 11.08 -3.47 -2.43
CA VAL A 30 9.74 -3.21 -1.90
C VAL A 30 8.67 -3.94 -2.72
N ARG A 31 8.91 -4.09 -4.02
CA ARG A 31 8.07 -4.85 -4.93
C ARG A 31 8.03 -6.31 -4.52
N ASP A 32 9.18 -6.95 -4.31
CA ASP A 32 9.25 -8.35 -3.90
C ASP A 32 8.51 -8.59 -2.57
N GLN A 33 8.64 -7.67 -1.60
CA GLN A 33 7.88 -7.72 -0.34
C GLN A 33 6.37 -7.64 -0.58
N TYR A 34 5.93 -6.74 -1.47
CA TYR A 34 4.51 -6.60 -1.81
C TYR A 34 3.97 -7.84 -2.53
N GLU A 35 4.75 -8.40 -3.46
CA GLU A 35 4.39 -9.64 -4.15
C GLU A 35 4.28 -10.80 -3.16
N ASP A 36 5.24 -10.98 -2.25
CA ASP A 36 5.20 -12.01 -1.22
C ASP A 36 3.99 -11.88 -0.29
N ARG A 37 3.59 -10.64 0.03
CA ARG A 37 2.35 -10.38 0.76
C ARG A 37 1.10 -10.80 -0.03
N MET A 38 1.09 -10.56 -1.34
CA MET A 38 -0.08 -10.81 -2.19
C MET A 38 -0.16 -12.25 -2.71
N LYS A 39 0.97 -12.98 -2.80
CA LYS A 39 1.02 -14.35 -3.32
C LYS A 39 -0.02 -15.26 -2.69
N SER A 40 -0.71 -16.04 -3.52
CA SER A 40 -1.71 -17.02 -3.07
C SER A 40 -1.12 -18.11 -2.17
N THR A 41 0.18 -18.37 -2.23
CA THR A 41 0.87 -19.31 -1.33
C THR A 41 0.98 -18.76 0.09
N ASN A 42 1.00 -17.44 0.28
CA ASN A 42 1.04 -16.80 1.59
C ASN A 42 -0.31 -16.94 2.30
N LYS A 43 -0.34 -17.66 3.43
CA LYS A 43 -1.55 -17.88 4.24
C LYS A 43 -2.17 -16.57 4.78
N ASP A 44 -1.36 -15.55 4.97
CA ASP A 44 -1.77 -14.24 5.49
C ASP A 44 -2.06 -13.24 4.36
N SER A 45 -2.01 -13.70 3.10
CA SER A 45 -2.37 -12.90 1.94
C SER A 45 -3.81 -12.37 2.05
N PRO A 46 -4.07 -11.10 1.69
CA PRO A 46 -5.42 -10.55 1.64
C PRO A 46 -6.40 -11.42 0.84
N TYR A 47 -5.95 -12.03 -0.26
CA TYR A 47 -6.76 -12.94 -1.06
C TYR A 47 -7.29 -14.13 -0.27
N LYS A 48 -6.44 -14.74 0.57
CA LYS A 48 -6.81 -15.89 1.39
C LYS A 48 -7.61 -15.49 2.63
N ARG A 49 -7.29 -14.34 3.21
CA ARG A 49 -7.89 -13.89 4.47
C ARG A 49 -9.28 -13.29 4.28
N TYR A 50 -9.50 -12.61 3.17
CA TYR A 50 -10.70 -11.81 2.92
C TYR A 50 -11.52 -12.33 1.76
N GLY A 51 -10.87 -12.80 0.69
CA GLY A 51 -11.55 -13.28 -0.51
C GLY A 51 -12.51 -12.24 -1.09
N LYS A 52 -13.59 -12.69 -1.72
CA LYS A 52 -14.59 -11.81 -2.33
C LYS A 52 -15.56 -11.16 -1.34
N ASP A 53 -15.72 -11.77 -0.17
CA ASP A 53 -16.72 -11.35 0.80
C ASP A 53 -16.29 -10.09 1.58
N LYS A 54 -14.99 -9.79 1.60
CA LYS A 54 -14.43 -8.71 2.39
C LYS A 54 -13.49 -7.83 1.56
N PHE A 55 -13.56 -6.53 1.80
CA PHE A 55 -12.68 -5.56 1.18
C PHE A 55 -12.14 -4.56 2.21
N ILE A 56 -11.01 -3.94 1.91
CA ILE A 56 -10.34 -2.97 2.77
C ILE A 56 -10.27 -1.65 2.04
N THR A 57 -10.76 -0.61 2.70
CA THR A 57 -10.56 0.79 2.30
C THR A 57 -9.57 1.46 3.23
N VAL A 58 -8.87 2.47 2.71
CA VAL A 58 -7.78 3.15 3.42
C VAL A 58 -7.98 4.64 3.37
N ARG A 59 -7.96 5.28 4.54
CA ARG A 59 -8.05 6.73 4.69
C ARG A 59 -6.79 7.26 5.34
N VAL A 60 -6.04 8.10 4.62
CA VAL A 60 -4.87 8.78 5.17
C VAL A 60 -5.34 9.90 6.09
N ILE A 61 -4.85 9.89 7.33
CA ILE A 61 -5.18 10.87 8.37
C ILE A 61 -4.16 12.00 8.35
N SER A 62 -2.87 11.66 8.34
CA SER A 62 -1.80 12.66 8.34
C SER A 62 -0.53 12.12 7.67
N VAL A 63 0.31 13.05 7.22
CA VAL A 63 1.62 12.77 6.63
C VAL A 63 2.62 13.70 7.31
N ASN A 64 3.56 13.13 8.04
CA ASN A 64 4.58 13.84 8.79
C ASN A 64 5.93 13.64 8.09
N LYS A 65 6.55 14.74 7.65
CA LYS A 65 7.90 14.69 7.07
C LYS A 65 8.91 14.40 8.19
N LEU A 66 9.67 13.32 8.06
CA LEU A 66 10.77 12.99 8.97
C LEU A 66 12.09 13.57 8.48
N ASN A 67 12.31 13.52 7.16
CA ASN A 67 13.42 14.17 6.46
C ASN A 67 13.06 14.33 4.97
N ASP A 68 14.01 14.73 4.12
CA ASP A 68 13.75 15.07 2.72
C ASP A 68 13.15 13.96 1.86
N ASN A 69 13.37 12.70 2.24
CA ASN A 69 12.91 11.55 1.47
C ASN A 69 12.25 10.47 2.34
N THR A 70 11.86 10.84 3.57
CA THR A 70 11.21 9.94 4.51
C THR A 70 10.01 10.62 5.15
N VAL A 71 8.88 9.91 5.19
CA VAL A 71 7.65 10.34 5.86
C VAL A 71 7.12 9.25 6.78
N ASP A 72 6.49 9.69 7.85
CA ASP A 72 5.55 8.92 8.65
C ASP A 72 4.13 9.22 8.15
N VAL A 73 3.30 8.19 7.97
CA VAL A 73 1.93 8.33 7.49
C VAL A 73 0.98 7.63 8.43
N LYS A 74 0.11 8.40 9.09
CA LYS A 74 -0.99 7.85 9.90
C LYS A 74 -2.20 7.61 9.00
N PHE A 75 -2.81 6.44 9.10
CA PHE A 75 -3.97 6.08 8.30
C PHE A 75 -4.90 5.12 9.03
N GLU A 76 -6.16 5.10 8.60
CA GLU A 76 -7.18 4.15 9.00
C GLU A 76 -7.35 3.09 7.93
N LYS A 77 -7.46 1.83 8.35
CA LYS A 77 -7.95 0.72 7.54
C LYS A 77 -9.35 0.38 8.01
N THR A 78 -10.31 0.40 7.10
CA THR A 78 -11.65 -0.11 7.35
C THR A 78 -11.83 -1.41 6.58
N LEU A 79 -11.99 -2.51 7.32
CA LEU A 79 -12.38 -3.82 6.79
C LEU A 79 -13.91 -3.85 6.72
N HIS A 80 -14.42 -4.06 5.53
CA HIS A 80 -15.83 -4.19 5.22
C HIS A 80 -16.17 -5.66 4.97
N ASP A 81 -17.24 -6.16 5.58
CA ASP A 81 -17.81 -7.48 5.32
C ASP A 81 -19.12 -7.33 4.54
N ARG A 82 -19.12 -7.79 3.29
CA ARG A 82 -20.26 -7.66 2.37
C ARG A 82 -21.44 -8.56 2.78
N ALA A 83 -21.18 -9.67 3.48
CA ALA A 83 -22.22 -10.62 3.87
C ALA A 83 -23.00 -10.13 5.10
N THR A 84 -22.30 -9.56 6.08
CA THR A 84 -22.90 -9.08 7.33
C THR A 84 -23.18 -7.58 7.33
N ASN A 85 -22.66 -6.84 6.34
CA ASN A 85 -22.71 -5.39 6.28
C ASN A 85 -22.12 -4.73 7.54
N THR A 86 -21.01 -5.28 8.04
CA THR A 86 -20.29 -4.79 9.23
C THR A 86 -18.93 -4.22 8.86
N GLU A 87 -18.46 -3.27 9.65
CA GLU A 87 -17.17 -2.61 9.46
C GLU A 87 -16.27 -2.76 10.71
N GLN A 88 -14.97 -2.92 10.49
CA GLN A 88 -13.94 -2.89 11.53
C GLN A 88 -12.86 -1.89 11.17
N VAL A 89 -12.60 -0.93 12.05
CA VAL A 89 -11.62 0.14 11.83
C VAL A 89 -10.37 -0.13 12.66
N ALA A 90 -9.20 0.01 12.03
CA ALA A 90 -7.91 -0.07 12.70
C ALA A 90 -7.02 1.11 12.28
N GLN A 91 -6.41 1.78 13.27
CA GLN A 91 -5.43 2.83 13.04
C GLN A 91 -4.02 2.24 12.89
N LYS A 92 -3.28 2.77 11.92
CA LYS A 92 -1.94 2.32 11.57
C LYS A 92 -1.03 3.49 11.22
N GLU A 93 0.26 3.20 11.31
CA GLU A 93 1.34 4.07 10.85
C GLU A 93 2.16 3.34 9.78
N ALA A 94 2.66 4.10 8.82
CA ALA A 94 3.60 3.63 7.81
C ALA A 94 4.80 4.56 7.71
N ILE A 95 6.00 3.98 7.79
CA ILE A 95 7.24 4.67 7.44
C ILE A 95 7.55 4.39 5.97
N ILE A 96 7.71 5.46 5.20
CA ILE A 96 7.98 5.39 3.76
C ILE A 96 9.26 6.14 3.47
N LYS A 97 10.19 5.49 2.78
CA LYS A 97 11.33 6.17 2.14
C LYS A 97 11.17 6.11 0.63
N TRP A 98 11.56 7.17 -0.05
CA TRP A 98 11.53 7.21 -1.51
C TRP A 98 12.80 7.79 -2.12
N GLU A 99 12.94 7.59 -3.41
CA GLU A 99 13.92 8.24 -4.26
C GLU A 99 13.28 8.56 -5.61
N PHE A 100 13.92 9.45 -6.37
CA PHE A 100 13.60 9.67 -7.77
C PHE A 100 14.64 8.94 -8.62
N SER A 101 14.21 7.98 -9.42
CA SER A 101 15.07 7.23 -10.32
C SER A 101 15.57 8.12 -11.46
N THR A 102 16.87 8.04 -11.76
CA THR A 102 17.51 8.73 -12.89
C THR A 102 17.66 7.85 -14.13
N ALA A 103 17.06 6.65 -14.16
CA ALA A 103 17.27 5.70 -15.25
C ALA A 103 16.61 6.15 -16.56
N GLU A 104 17.28 5.93 -17.70
CA GLU A 104 16.75 6.19 -19.05
C GLU A 104 15.41 5.46 -19.23
N THR A 105 14.34 6.25 -19.18
CA THR A 105 12.99 5.74 -19.11
C THR A 105 12.48 5.47 -20.53
N SER A 106 12.12 4.23 -20.84
CA SER A 106 11.44 3.93 -22.12
C SER A 106 10.07 4.63 -22.18
N GLN A 107 9.64 5.06 -23.37
CA GLN A 107 8.42 5.87 -23.56
C GLN A 107 7.16 5.30 -22.88
N LYS A 108 7.04 3.96 -22.79
CA LYS A 108 5.93 3.26 -22.11
C LYS A 108 5.93 3.39 -20.58
N MET A 109 7.08 3.63 -19.96
CA MET A 109 7.19 3.84 -18.51
C MET A 109 6.89 5.28 -18.11
N LEU A 110 7.18 6.26 -18.98
CA LEU A 110 6.89 7.68 -18.75
C LEU A 110 5.39 7.96 -18.58
N ASP A 111 4.52 7.24 -19.31
CA ASP A 111 3.06 7.40 -19.23
C ASP A 111 2.46 6.93 -17.90
N ARG A 112 3.20 6.17 -17.08
CA ARG A 112 2.73 5.62 -15.78
C ARG A 112 3.46 6.19 -14.57
N ASP A 113 4.69 6.66 -14.73
CA ASP A 113 5.52 7.22 -13.64
C ASP A 113 6.42 8.37 -14.17
N PRO A 114 5.84 9.55 -14.45
CA PRO A 114 6.52 10.63 -15.16
C PRO A 114 7.66 11.29 -14.37
N LEU A 115 7.83 10.95 -13.08
CA LEU A 115 8.86 11.52 -12.20
C LEU A 115 9.89 10.49 -11.72
N GLY A 116 9.70 9.20 -12.05
CA GLY A 116 10.56 8.12 -11.56
C GLY A 116 10.46 7.93 -10.04
N PHE A 117 9.33 8.22 -9.42
CA PHE A 117 9.16 8.10 -7.96
C PHE A 117 9.19 6.62 -7.56
N LYS A 118 10.18 6.22 -6.75
CA LYS A 118 10.32 4.86 -6.23
C LYS A 118 10.32 4.85 -4.72
N VAL A 119 9.40 4.10 -4.14
CA VAL A 119 9.42 3.74 -2.72
C VAL A 119 10.51 2.69 -2.52
N THR A 120 11.51 3.02 -1.72
CA THR A 120 12.68 2.17 -1.43
C THR A 120 12.58 1.44 -0.10
N TYR A 121 11.69 1.91 0.78
CA TYR A 121 11.40 1.28 2.05
C TYR A 121 9.94 1.53 2.43
N TYR A 122 9.28 0.48 2.88
CA TYR A 122 7.90 0.53 3.36
C TYR A 122 7.74 -0.40 4.56
N GLN A 123 7.30 0.13 5.69
CA GLN A 123 7.00 -0.66 6.88
C GLN A 123 5.79 -0.10 7.59
N THR A 124 4.89 -0.97 8.03
CA THR A 124 3.71 -0.59 8.82
C THR A 124 3.75 -1.10 10.25
N SER A 125 3.24 -0.31 11.18
CA SER A 125 2.99 -0.69 12.58
C SER A 125 1.53 -0.45 12.95
N GLN A 126 1.08 -1.10 14.02
CA GLN A 126 -0.17 -0.72 14.68
C GLN A 126 0.11 0.49 15.57
N VAL A 127 -0.83 1.43 15.63
CA VAL A 127 -0.77 2.51 16.62
C VAL A 127 -1.17 1.90 17.96
N SER A 128 -0.22 1.84 18.89
CA SER A 128 -0.54 1.51 20.28
C SER A 128 -1.30 2.69 20.88
N LEU A 129 -2.56 2.47 21.26
CA LEU A 129 -3.27 3.40 22.12
C LEU A 129 -2.74 3.17 23.54
N GLU A 130 -1.78 4.00 23.98
CA GLU A 130 -1.41 4.03 25.40
C GLU A 130 -2.66 4.38 26.20
N THR A 131 -3.05 3.49 27.12
CA THR A 131 -4.25 3.61 27.96
C THR A 131 -3.92 4.28 29.29
#